data_AF-A0A8X6V1Q0-F1
#
_entry.id   AF-A0A8X6V1Q0-F1
#
_cell.length_a   1.000
_cell.length_b   1.000
_cell.length_c   1.000
_cell.angle_alpha   90.00
_cell.angle_beta   90.00
_cell.angle_gamma   90.00
#
_symmetry.space_group_name_H-M   'P 1'
#
loop_
_entity.id
_entity.type
_entity.pdbx_description
1 polymer ?
#
loop_
_entity_poly.entity_id
_entity_poly.type
_entity_poly.pdbx_seq_one_letter_code
_entity_poly.pdbx_strand_id
1 'polypeptide(L)'
;MNQEEAYIFGDGSKDVQLSYEEDLRRTMYSSIGRLTAEIRERFQQLQNLAQKYAFLRPEVILSMDELNLDQAPQVINKEEYIPT
;
A
#
# COMPACT_ATOMS: atom_id res chain seq x y z
N MET A 1 16.40 42.89 -46.93
CA MET A 1 15.78 43.37 -45.68
C MET A 1 14.59 42.47 -45.42
N ASN A 2 14.74 41.62 -44.40
CA ASN A 2 13.76 40.81 -43.68
C ASN A 2 13.02 39.70 -44.46
N GLN A 3 13.67 38.53 -44.48
CA GLN A 3 12.99 37.24 -44.36
C GLN A 3 12.60 37.06 -42.90
N GLU A 4 11.33 36.77 -42.62
CA GLU A 4 10.90 36.12 -41.37
C GLU A 4 9.59 35.40 -41.67
N GLU A 5 9.72 34.30 -42.41
CA GLU A 5 8.77 33.20 -42.31
C GLU A 5 8.96 32.60 -40.92
N ALA A 6 7.94 32.76 -40.07
CA ALA A 6 7.88 32.11 -38.77
C ALA A 6 7.92 30.59 -38.99
N TYR A 7 9.12 30.04 -38.90
CA TYR A 7 9.40 28.60 -38.89
C TYR A 7 8.87 28.01 -37.57
N ILE A 8 7.55 27.93 -37.46
CA ILE A 8 6.87 27.12 -36.44
C ILE A 8 7.03 25.69 -36.89
N PHE A 9 8.18 25.08 -36.61
CA PHE A 9 8.42 23.65 -36.38
C PHE A 9 9.94 23.50 -36.19
N GLY A 10 10.39 23.93 -35.02
CA GLY A 10 11.72 23.61 -34.52
C GLY A 10 11.81 22.11 -34.25
N ASP A 11 12.69 21.50 -35.04
CA ASP A 11 13.27 20.17 -34.98
C ASP A 11 13.67 19.72 -33.55
N GLY A 12 13.77 18.41 -33.38
CA GLY A 12 13.78 17.69 -32.11
C GLY A 12 14.90 18.05 -31.14
N SER A 13 14.75 17.52 -29.92
CA SER A 13 15.85 17.46 -28.94
C SER A 13 16.33 18.83 -28.45
N LYS A 14 15.45 19.64 -27.87
CA LYS A 14 15.90 20.43 -26.72
C LYS A 14 15.96 19.47 -25.54
N ASP A 15 17.08 18.76 -25.44
CA ASP A 15 17.60 18.31 -24.15
C ASP A 15 17.76 19.58 -23.31
N VAL A 16 16.68 19.95 -22.63
CA VAL A 16 16.76 20.86 -21.49
C VAL A 16 17.54 20.05 -20.47
N GLN A 17 18.87 20.16 -20.53
CA GLN A 17 19.75 19.67 -19.48
C GLN A 17 19.30 20.40 -18.22
N LEU A 18 18.49 19.71 -17.43
CA LEU A 18 18.16 20.13 -16.08
C LEU A 18 19.48 20.35 -15.36
N SER A 19 19.55 21.40 -14.57
CA SER A 19 20.68 21.56 -13.67
C SER A 19 20.80 20.31 -12.80
N TYR A 20 22.01 19.99 -12.33
CA TYR A 20 22.24 18.88 -11.41
C TYR A 20 21.27 18.91 -10.21
N GLU A 21 20.94 20.10 -9.72
CA GLU A 21 19.99 20.30 -8.64
C GLU A 21 18.55 19.88 -9.01
N GLU A 22 18.10 20.22 -10.22
CA GLU A 22 16.78 19.84 -10.71
C GLU A 22 16.66 18.33 -10.97
N ASP A 23 17.70 17.70 -11.51
CA ASP A 23 17.75 16.25 -11.70
C ASP A 23 17.79 15.50 -10.36
N LEU A 24 18.55 16.01 -9.39
CA LEU A 24 18.57 15.49 -8.02
C LEU A 24 17.19 15.61 -7.37
N ARG A 25 16.56 16.78 -7.49
CA ARG A 25 15.23 17.06 -6.96
C ARG A 25 14.16 16.15 -7.58
N ARG A 26 14.20 15.96 -8.90
CA ARG A 26 13.31 15.04 -9.61
C ARG A 26 13.49 13.60 -9.13
N THR A 27 14.74 13.17 -8.95
CA THR A 27 15.05 11.82 -8.45
C THR A 27 14.53 11.62 -7.03
N MET A 28 14.73 12.60 -6.14
CA MET A 28 14.19 12.55 -4.78
C MET A 28 12.65 12.47 -4.77
N TYR A 29 11.96 13.32 -5.54
CA TYR A 29 10.50 13.28 -5.59
C TYR A 29 9.96 11.96 -6.15
N SER A 30 10.63 11.38 -7.15
CA SER A 30 10.30 10.05 -7.68
C SER A 30 10.43 8.97 -6.60
N SER A 31 11.54 8.98 -5.84
CA SER A 31 11.76 8.04 -4.74
C SER A 31 10.72 8.20 -3.63
N ILE A 32 10.38 9.43 -3.24
CA ILE A 32 9.33 9.70 -2.25
C ILE A 32 7.96 9.21 -2.76
N GLY A 33 7.66 9.41 -4.05
CA GLY A 33 6.45 8.91 -4.67
C GLY A 33 6.33 7.39 -4.57
N ARG A 34 7.42 6.67 -4.84
CA ARG A 34 7.50 5.20 -4.70
C ARG A 34 7.27 4.76 -3.27
N LEU A 35 7.98 5.35 -2.31
CA LEU A 35 7.81 5.05 -0.89
C LEU A 35 6.37 5.29 -0.41
N THR A 36 5.76 6.39 -0.86
CA THR A 36 4.37 6.71 -0.53
C THR A 36 3.40 5.67 -1.08
N ALA A 37 3.61 5.20 -2.31
CA ALA A 37 2.80 4.16 -2.93
C ALA A 37 2.94 2.82 -2.19
N GLU A 38 4.17 2.41 -1.85
CA GLU A 38 4.44 1.19 -1.10
C GLU A 38 3.81 1.23 0.30
N ILE A 39 3.97 2.34 1.03
CA ILE A 39 3.35 2.52 2.35
C ILE A 39 1.83 2.37 2.23
N ARG A 40 1.22 3.05 1.26
CA ARG A 40 -0.24 2.95 1.02
C ARG A 40 -0.67 1.52 0.75
N GLU A 41 0.04 0.80 -0.11
CA GLU A 41 -0.27 -0.60 -0.44
C GLU A 41 -0.18 -1.50 0.80
N ARG A 42 0.87 -1.35 1.60
CA ARG A 42 1.05 -2.14 2.84
C ARG A 42 -0.05 -1.86 3.86
N PHE A 43 -0.44 -0.60 4.05
CA PHE A 43 -1.57 -0.27 4.92
C PHE A 43 -2.89 -0.84 4.41
N GLN A 44 -3.12 -0.84 3.09
CA GLN A 44 -4.29 -1.49 2.50
C GLN A 44 -4.30 -3.00 2.76
N GLN A 45 -3.15 -3.66 2.61
CA GLN A 45 -2.99 -5.09 2.90
C GLN A 45 -3.30 -5.40 4.37
N LEU A 46 -2.79 -4.59 5.30
CA LEU A 46 -3.09 -4.73 6.74
C LEU A 46 -4.58 -4.53 7.04
N GLN A 47 -5.20 -3.53 6.43
CA GLN A 47 -6.64 -3.29 6.59
C GLN A 47 -7.47 -4.48 6.06
N ASN A 48 -7.12 -5.00 4.89
CA ASN A 48 -7.79 -6.16 4.31
C ASN A 48 -7.63 -7.40 5.19
N LEU A 49 -6.45 -7.59 5.78
CA LEU A 49 -6.18 -8.67 6.73
C LEU A 49 -7.05 -8.53 7.99
N ALA A 50 -7.08 -7.34 8.59
CA ALA A 50 -7.88 -7.05 9.77
C ALA A 50 -9.39 -7.28 9.51
N GLN A 51 -9.89 -6.87 8.33
CA GLN A 51 -11.27 -7.13 7.92
C GLN A 51 -11.54 -8.61 7.71
N LYS A 52 -10.64 -9.33 7.01
CA LYS A 52 -10.77 -10.76 6.74
C LYS A 52 -10.88 -11.56 8.04
N TYR A 53 -10.13 -11.18 9.07
CA TYR A 53 -10.11 -11.87 10.37
C TYR A 53 -10.94 -11.17 11.44
N ALA A 54 -11.83 -10.24 11.08
CA ALA A 54 -12.66 -9.51 12.04
C ALA A 54 -13.61 -10.42 12.85
N PHE A 55 -13.86 -11.64 12.38
CA PHE A 55 -14.63 -12.66 13.10
C PHE A 55 -13.87 -13.30 14.26
N LEU A 56 -12.53 -13.19 14.28
CA LEU A 56 -11.69 -13.65 15.40
C LEU A 56 -11.62 -12.63 16.54
N ARG A 57 -12.35 -11.51 16.45
CA ARG A 57 -12.39 -10.53 17.54
C ARG A 57 -12.99 -11.20 18.78
N PRO A 58 -12.38 -11.02 19.98
CA PRO A 58 -12.86 -11.67 21.21
C PRO A 58 -14.34 -11.43 21.47
N GLU A 59 -14.85 -10.22 21.22
CA GLU A 59 -16.27 -9.88 21.37
C GLU A 59 -17.17 -10.73 20.47
N VAL A 60 -16.75 -11.00 19.23
CA VAL A 60 -17.50 -11.83 18.27
C VAL A 60 -17.48 -13.28 18.73
N ILE A 61 -16.31 -13.78 19.13
CA ILE A 61 -16.12 -15.13 19.67
C ILE A 61 -16.97 -15.35 20.93
N LEU A 62 -16.97 -14.40 21.86
CA LEU A 62 -17.71 -14.47 23.12
C LEU A 62 -19.23 -14.26 22.95
N SER A 63 -19.65 -13.63 21.85
CA SER A 63 -21.08 -13.46 21.50
C SER A 63 -21.68 -14.65 20.74
N MET A 64 -20.85 -15.61 20.32
CA MET A 64 -21.34 -16.87 19.78
C MET A 64 -21.74 -17.72 20.98
N ASP A 65 -23.05 -17.77 21.26
CA ASP A 65 -23.65 -18.44 22.43
C ASP A 65 -23.21 -19.90 22.63
N GLU A 66 -22.66 -20.56 21.59
CA GLU A 66 -21.94 -21.82 21.70
C GLU A 66 -20.72 -21.82 20.78
N LEU A 67 -19.52 -21.60 21.33
CA LEU A 67 -18.30 -21.96 20.62
C LEU A 67 -18.26 -23.50 20.51
N ASN A 68 -18.80 -24.05 19.42
CA ASN A 68 -18.76 -25.49 19.18
C ASN A 68 -17.33 -25.93 18.83
N LEU A 69 -16.57 -26.28 19.86
CA LEU A 69 -15.20 -26.81 19.78
C LEU A 69 -15.14 -28.24 19.26
N ASP A 70 -16.26 -28.89 18.91
CA ASP A 70 -16.25 -30.24 18.33
C ASP A 70 -15.68 -30.26 16.91
N GLN A 71 -15.65 -29.10 16.24
CA GLN A 71 -14.99 -28.93 14.95
C GLN A 71 -13.62 -28.26 15.05
N ALA A 72 -13.13 -27.97 16.26
CA ALA A 72 -11.79 -27.42 16.44
C ALA A 72 -10.74 -28.43 15.94
N PRO A 73 -9.70 -27.98 15.20
CA PRO A 73 -8.57 -28.83 14.85
C PRO A 73 -7.99 -29.47 16.12
N GLN A 74 -7.59 -30.74 16.09
CA GLN A 74 -7.06 -31.47 17.26
C GLN A 74 -5.77 -30.88 17.88
N VAL A 75 -5.28 -29.76 17.33
CA VAL A 75 -4.17 -28.97 17.85
C VAL A 75 -4.60 -28.08 19.02
N ILE A 76 -5.91 -27.82 19.19
CA ILE A 76 -6.43 -27.09 20.35
C ILE A 76 -6.57 -28.08 21.51
N ASN A 77 -5.71 -27.96 22.52
CA ASN A 77 -5.80 -28.76 23.73
C ASN A 77 -7.02 -28.34 24.56
N LYS A 78 -8.09 -29.14 24.50
CA LYS A 78 -9.35 -28.89 25.22
C LYS A 78 -9.18 -28.95 26.75
N GLU A 79 -8.12 -29.57 27.26
CA GLU A 79 -7.83 -29.68 28.70
C GLU A 79 -7.23 -28.39 29.29
N GLU A 80 -6.74 -27.49 28.44
CA GLU A 80 -6.15 -26.20 28.86
C GLU A 80 -7.21 -25.08 28.95
N TYR A 81 -8.45 -25.35 28.52
CA TYR A 81 -9.57 -24.42 28.62
C TYR A 81 -10.18 -24.47 30.02
N ILE A 82 -9.79 -23.51 30.88
CA ILE A 82 -10.47 -23.25 32.15
C ILE A 82 -11.46 -22.11 31.93
N PRO A 83 -12.78 -22.36 31.89
CA PRO A 83 -13.76 -21.28 31.87
C PRO A 83 -13.67 -20.52 33.20
N THR A 84 -13.51 -19.20 33.12
CA THR A 84 -13.61 -18.28 34.27
C THR A 84 -14.97 -17.60 34.29
#